data_AF-A0A7S3SQ99-F1
#
_entry.id   AF-A0A7S3SQ99-F1
#
_cell.length_a   1.000
_cell.length_b   1.000
_cell.length_c   1.000
_cell.angle_alpha   90.00
_cell.angle_beta   90.00
_cell.angle_gamma   90.00
#
_symmetry.space_group_name_H-M   'P 1'
#
loop_
_entity.id
_entity.type
_entity.pdbx_description
1 polymer ?
#
loop_
_entity_poly.entity_id
_entity_poly.type
_entity_poly.pdbx_seq_one_letter_code
_entity_poly.pdbx_strand_id
1 'polypeptide(L)'
;QVGRSSFLSSKAAQSDDDEGGEGKKKANNHPVVTYKEQLNLTLEKLDVHLVLYVWGKKTSMASQEITLIGRALAPLHEYKFQRKNTTWGVFDVVEEHRVAEMRLKYHVSTTPSAVLNPRLADAKQTEVKVEWEPPTNDHGAPILGYKVSILMDAKVNEGPQWFTLCECTKSLNPVYVIANLT
;
A
#
# COMPACT_ATOMS: atom_id res chain seq x y z
N GLN A 1 12.91 -18.48 -12.84
CA GLN A 1 11.91 -17.63 -12.15
C GLN A 1 12.56 -16.27 -11.90
N VAL A 2 12.27 -15.30 -12.75
CA VAL A 2 12.90 -13.97 -12.69
C VAL A 2 11.92 -13.04 -12.00
N GLY A 3 12.22 -12.67 -10.75
CA GLY A 3 11.47 -11.65 -10.02
C GLY A 3 11.66 -10.31 -10.72
N ARG A 4 10.58 -9.74 -11.25
CA ARG A 4 10.56 -8.37 -11.75
C ARG A 4 10.67 -7.44 -10.54
N SER A 5 11.89 -6.98 -10.22
CA SER A 5 12.05 -5.84 -9.34
C SER A 5 11.47 -4.61 -10.05
N SER A 6 10.42 -4.03 -9.50
CA SER A 6 9.90 -2.74 -9.93
C SER A 6 10.98 -1.68 -9.67
N PHE A 7 11.64 -1.23 -10.74
CA PHE A 7 12.67 -0.20 -10.69
C PHE A 7 12.01 1.18 -10.53
N LEU A 8 12.31 1.85 -9.42
CA LEU A 8 12.06 3.29 -9.29
C LEU A 8 13.34 4.03 -9.74
N SER A 9 13.26 4.71 -10.87
CA SER A 9 14.23 5.73 -11.29
C SER A 9 13.58 7.09 -11.05
N SER A 10 14.05 7.83 -10.04
CA SER A 10 13.58 9.19 -9.78
C SER A 10 14.48 10.20 -10.48
N LYS A 11 13.87 11.16 -11.18
CA LYS A 11 14.55 12.27 -11.85
C LYS A 11 15.20 13.20 -10.80
N ALA A 12 16.34 13.78 -11.17
CA ALA A 12 17.21 14.58 -10.31
C ALA A 12 16.47 15.75 -9.64
N ALA A 13 16.69 15.94 -8.34
CA ALA A 13 16.28 17.14 -7.62
C ALA A 13 17.29 18.28 -7.88
N GLN A 14 16.76 19.47 -8.18
CA GLN A 14 17.52 20.71 -8.30
C GLN A 14 17.61 21.36 -6.91
N SER A 15 18.79 21.78 -6.48
CA SER A 15 18.98 22.60 -5.28
C SER A 15 18.76 24.08 -5.63
N ASP A 16 17.82 24.75 -4.94
CA ASP A 16 17.66 26.19 -5.01
C ASP A 16 18.54 26.84 -3.93
N ASP A 17 19.49 27.69 -4.34
CA ASP A 17 20.33 28.50 -3.45
C ASP A 17 19.58 29.80 -3.10
N ASP A 18 19.32 30.05 -1.81
CA ASP A 18 18.70 31.28 -1.31
C ASP A 18 19.68 32.01 -0.37
N GLU A 19 20.10 33.22 -0.77
CA GLU A 19 21.00 34.10 -0.02
C GLU A 19 20.21 34.98 0.96
N GLY A 20 20.48 34.88 2.27
CA GLY A 20 20.00 35.87 3.23
C GLY A 20 20.18 35.56 4.73
N GLY A 21 21.22 36.15 5.34
CA GLY A 21 21.16 36.87 6.63
C GLY A 21 20.75 36.20 7.96
N GLU A 22 21.77 36.01 8.82
CA GLU A 22 21.80 36.09 10.31
C GLU A 22 20.93 35.17 11.21
N GLY A 23 21.63 34.33 11.99
CA GLY A 23 21.08 33.64 13.16
C GLY A 23 21.84 32.35 13.51
N LYS A 24 23.00 32.45 14.18
CA LYS A 24 23.83 31.29 14.58
C LYS A 24 23.17 30.43 15.67
N LYS A 25 22.25 29.54 15.28
CA LYS A 25 22.31 28.14 15.71
C LYS A 25 23.22 27.44 14.71
N LYS A 26 24.16 26.58 15.15
CA LYS A 26 24.92 25.74 14.21
C LYS A 26 23.91 24.90 13.42
N ALA A 27 23.51 25.40 12.25
CA ALA A 27 22.69 24.66 11.33
C ALA A 27 23.50 23.44 10.92
N ASN A 28 22.93 22.26 11.09
CA ASN A 28 23.49 21.07 10.47
C ASN A 28 23.44 21.33 8.96
N ASN A 29 24.58 21.69 8.38
CA ASN A 29 24.77 22.07 6.97
C ASN A 29 24.62 20.87 6.01
N HIS A 30 23.88 19.84 6.39
CA HIS A 30 23.63 18.71 5.51
C HIS A 30 22.61 19.14 4.45
N PRO A 31 22.92 18.95 3.15
CA PRO A 31 21.97 19.27 2.09
C PRO A 31 20.70 18.44 2.29
N VAL A 32 19.55 19.11 2.36
CA VAL A 32 18.24 18.46 2.48
C VAL A 32 17.54 18.56 1.13
N VAL A 33 17.24 17.40 0.54
CA VAL A 33 16.47 17.31 -0.69
C VAL A 33 15.06 16.86 -0.35
N THR A 34 14.04 17.63 -0.78
CA THR A 34 12.63 17.30 -0.55
C THR A 34 11.95 16.91 -1.85
N TYR A 35 11.44 15.69 -1.91
CA TYR A 35 10.56 15.24 -2.99
C TYR A 35 9.10 15.53 -2.60
N LYS A 36 8.41 16.33 -3.42
CA LYS A 36 7.00 16.70 -3.19
C LYS A 36 6.01 15.79 -3.90
N GLU A 37 6.47 14.97 -4.85
CA GLU A 37 5.62 14.07 -5.62
C GLU A 37 5.17 12.89 -4.77
N GLN A 38 3.88 12.57 -4.85
CA GLN A 38 3.32 11.35 -4.28
C GLN A 38 3.40 10.23 -5.32
N LEU A 39 4.02 9.12 -4.94
CA LEU A 39 4.09 7.91 -5.77
C LEU A 39 3.03 6.91 -5.31
N ASN A 40 2.36 6.28 -6.27
CA ASN A 40 1.47 5.15 -6.04
C ASN A 40 2.04 3.92 -6.76
N LEU A 41 2.07 2.79 -6.06
CA LEU A 41 2.59 1.52 -6.58
C LEU A 41 1.52 0.44 -6.43
N THR A 42 1.30 -0.31 -7.50
CA THR A 42 0.45 -1.50 -7.49
C THR A 42 1.36 -2.72 -7.54
N LEU A 43 1.26 -3.58 -6.52
CA LEU A 43 2.03 -4.81 -6.41
C LEU A 43 1.05 -5.99 -6.43
N GLU A 44 1.38 -7.06 -7.17
CA GLU A 44 0.58 -8.30 -7.16
C GLU A 44 0.66 -9.00 -5.80
N LYS A 45 1.82 -8.91 -5.13
CA LYS A 45 2.08 -9.44 -3.80
C LYS A 45 2.83 -8.40 -2.98
N LEU A 46 2.45 -8.26 -1.71
CA LEU A 46 3.16 -7.37 -0.80
C LEU A 46 4.49 -8.01 -0.38
N ASP A 47 5.60 -7.35 -0.71
CA ASP A 47 6.94 -7.73 -0.27
C ASP A 47 7.20 -7.30 1.19
N VAL A 48 8.22 -7.90 1.80
CA VAL A 48 8.57 -7.59 3.20
C VAL A 48 9.01 -6.14 3.37
N HIS A 49 9.80 -5.65 2.41
CA HIS A 49 10.34 -4.31 2.40
C HIS A 49 10.12 -3.64 1.04
N LEU A 50 9.86 -2.34 1.05
CA LEU A 50 10.06 -1.47 -0.11
C LEU A 50 11.54 -1.06 -0.16
N VAL A 51 12.23 -1.42 -1.23
CA VAL A 51 13.64 -1.07 -1.44
C VAL A 51 13.71 0.25 -2.20
N LEU A 52 14.38 1.24 -1.62
CA LEU A 52 14.53 2.56 -2.22
C LEU A 52 15.99 2.80 -2.55
N TYR A 53 16.29 2.98 -3.83
CA TYR A 53 17.61 3.37 -4.29
C TYR A 53 17.66 4.89 -4.44
N VAL A 54 18.65 5.51 -3.78
CA VAL A 54 18.85 6.95 -3.82
C VAL A 54 19.98 7.24 -4.80
N TRP A 55 19.66 7.95 -5.88
CA TRP A 55 20.62 8.36 -6.89
C TRP A 55 20.89 9.85 -6.79
N GLY A 56 22.16 10.24 -6.81
CA GLY A 56 22.60 11.62 -6.88
C GLY A 56 23.04 11.97 -8.28
N LYS A 57 22.74 13.19 -8.72
CA LYS A 57 23.30 13.75 -9.96
C LYS A 57 24.32 14.82 -9.60
N LYS A 58 25.58 14.59 -9.93
CA LYS A 58 26.63 15.60 -9.86
C LYS A 58 26.75 16.29 -11.21
N THR A 59 26.65 17.62 -11.23
CA THR A 59 26.78 18.42 -12.45
C THR A 59 27.93 19.39 -12.27
N SER A 60 28.82 19.45 -13.26
CA SER A 60 29.87 20.45 -13.40
C SER A 60 29.71 21.17 -14.75
N MET A 61 30.53 22.19 -15.00
CA MET A 61 30.55 22.87 -16.31
C MET A 61 30.93 21.93 -17.48
N ALA A 62 31.66 20.85 -17.19
CA ALA A 62 32.22 19.96 -18.22
C ALA A 62 31.53 18.58 -18.28
N SER A 63 30.79 18.18 -17.25
CA SER A 63 30.25 16.83 -17.14
C SER A 63 29.01 16.75 -16.27
N GLN A 64 28.18 15.74 -16.56
CA GLN A 64 27.11 15.29 -15.70
C GLN A 64 27.34 13.82 -15.38
N GLU A 65 27.25 13.49 -14.10
CA GLU A 65 27.44 12.13 -13.59
C GLU A 65 26.27 11.77 -12.67
N ILE A 66 25.73 10.57 -12.85
CA ILE A 66 24.68 10.01 -11.99
C ILE A 66 25.33 8.88 -11.20
N THR A 67 25.26 8.96 -9.87
CA THR A 67 25.91 8.01 -8.96
C THR A 67 24.88 7.46 -7.99
N LEU A 68 24.92 6.15 -7.73
CA LEU A 68 24.13 5.54 -6.68
C LEU A 68 24.70 5.98 -5.32
N ILE A 69 23.92 6.71 -4.53
CA ILE A 69 24.31 7.14 -3.18
C ILE A 69 24.15 5.97 -2.21
N GLY A 70 23.07 5.20 -2.33
CA GLY A 70 22.83 4.06 -1.46
C GLY A 70 21.41 3.52 -1.54
N ARG A 71 21.05 2.66 -0.59
CA ARG A 71 19.72 2.06 -0.46
C ARG A 71 19.12 2.25 0.92
N ALA A 72 17.80 2.33 0.98
CA ALA A 72 17.02 2.26 2.21
C ALA A 72 15.98 1.13 2.12
N LEU A 73 15.71 0.47 3.25
CA LEU A 73 14.75 -0.62 3.37
C LEU A 73 13.57 -0.22 4.26
N ALA A 74 12.40 -0.22 3.66
CA ALA A 74 11.14 0.25 4.23
C ALA A 74 10.25 -0.93 4.66
N PRO A 75 10.04 -1.24 5.94
CA PRO A 75 9.22 -2.40 6.30
C PRO A 75 7.75 -2.20 5.92
N LEU A 76 7.21 -3.02 5.02
CA LEU A 76 5.83 -2.86 4.53
C LEU A 76 4.79 -3.50 5.46
N HIS A 77 5.15 -4.53 6.22
CA HIS A 77 4.22 -5.21 7.14
C HIS A 77 4.12 -4.56 8.52
N GLU A 78 4.99 -3.61 8.85
CA GLU A 78 5.01 -2.96 10.16
C GLU A 78 4.07 -1.74 10.19
N TYR A 79 2.79 -2.00 10.49
CA TYR A 79 1.74 -0.97 10.49
C TYR A 79 2.08 0.25 11.36
N LYS A 80 2.81 0.08 12.48
CA LYS A 80 3.23 1.17 13.37
C LYS A 80 4.06 2.27 12.69
N PHE A 81 4.76 1.93 11.59
CA PHE A 81 5.59 2.84 10.80
C PHE A 81 4.85 3.44 9.59
N GLN A 82 3.69 2.89 9.23
CA GLN A 82 2.87 3.41 8.16
C GLN A 82 2.12 4.68 8.60
N ARG A 83 1.71 5.50 7.62
CA ARG A 83 0.91 6.74 7.78
C ARG A 83 1.58 7.81 8.66
N LYS A 84 2.86 7.66 8.99
CA LYS A 84 3.68 8.61 9.75
C LYS A 84 4.93 8.97 8.94
N ASN A 85 5.45 10.18 9.15
CA ASN A 85 6.78 10.54 8.65
C ASN A 85 7.82 9.77 9.48
N THR A 86 8.46 8.79 8.87
CA THR A 86 9.49 7.96 9.52
C THR A 86 10.85 8.26 8.87
N THR A 87 11.90 8.28 9.69
CA THR A 87 13.28 8.50 9.23
C THR A 87 14.01 7.17 9.15
N TRP A 88 14.64 6.89 8.02
CA TRP A 88 15.44 5.69 7.77
C TRP A 88 16.87 6.03 7.40
N GLY A 89 17.80 5.14 7.72
CA GLY A 89 19.15 5.22 7.20
C GLY A 89 19.19 4.83 5.73
N VAL A 90 19.94 5.60 4.95
CA VAL A 90 20.42 5.19 3.63
C VAL A 90 21.81 4.63 3.83
N PHE A 91 22.05 3.45 3.30
CA PHE A 91 23.31 2.72 3.45
C PHE A 91 23.97 2.53 2.10
N ASP A 92 25.29 2.64 2.08
CA ASP A 92 26.09 2.24 0.91
C ASP A 92 25.82 0.77 0.59
N VAL A 93 25.74 0.43 -0.70
CA VAL A 93 25.36 -0.93 -1.13
C VAL A 93 26.52 -1.92 -1.00
N VAL A 94 27.76 -1.43 -1.00
CA VAL A 94 28.98 -2.24 -0.94
C VAL A 94 29.54 -2.24 0.46
N GLU A 95 29.74 -1.05 1.05
CA GLU A 95 30.39 -0.88 2.34
C GLU A 95 29.42 -0.99 3.52
N GLU A 96 28.10 -0.96 3.27
CA GLU A 96 27.02 -1.02 4.28
C GLU A 96 27.09 0.05 5.39
N HIS A 97 27.90 1.10 5.20
CA HIS A 97 27.96 2.24 6.10
C HIS A 97 26.79 3.19 5.83
N ARG A 98 26.31 3.86 6.88
CA ARG A 98 25.23 4.84 6.77
C ARG A 98 25.77 6.11 6.10
N VAL A 99 25.20 6.46 4.95
CA VAL A 99 25.64 7.59 4.10
C VAL A 99 24.68 8.77 4.11
N ALA A 100 23.39 8.53 4.39
CA ALA A 100 22.39 9.59 4.49
C ALA A 100 21.20 9.20 5.38
N GLU A 101 20.30 10.14 5.59
CA GLU A 101 18.98 9.89 6.18
C GLU A 101 17.90 10.18 5.14
N MET A 102 16.86 9.36 5.12
CA MET A 102 15.69 9.55 4.28
C MET A 102 14.44 9.63 5.16
N ARG A 103 13.60 10.62 4.90
CA ARG A 103 12.28 10.73 5.54
C ARG A 103 11.21 10.29 4.56
N LEU A 104 10.44 9.27 4.91
CA LEU A 104 9.35 8.76 4.08
C LEU A 104 8.08 8.59 4.91
N LYS A 105 6.96 9.02 4.33
CA LYS A 105 5.62 8.63 4.74
C LYS A 105 5.01 7.78 3.65
N TYR A 106 4.68 6.54 4.00
CA TYR A 106 4.03 5.57 3.12
C TYR A 106 2.87 4.93 3.86
N HIS A 107 1.95 4.38 3.11
CA HIS A 107 0.91 3.51 3.62
C HIS A 107 0.70 2.38 2.63
N VAL A 108 0.37 1.22 3.15
CA VAL A 108 -0.01 0.08 2.32
C VAL A 108 -1.51 -0.09 2.48
N SER A 109 -2.17 -0.34 1.35
CA SER A 109 -3.59 -0.69 1.30
C SER A 109 -3.70 -2.01 0.55
N THR A 110 -4.24 -3.03 1.20
CA THR A 110 -4.56 -4.31 0.55
C THR A 110 -6.04 -4.63 0.74
N THR A 111 -6.50 -5.73 0.16
CA THR A 111 -7.88 -6.20 0.35
C THR A 111 -8.14 -6.44 1.84
N PRO A 112 -9.30 -5.99 2.38
CA PRO A 112 -9.73 -6.34 3.73
C PRO A 112 -9.67 -7.84 3.99
N SER A 113 -9.57 -8.20 5.27
CA SER A 113 -9.70 -9.61 5.69
C SER A 113 -11.09 -10.17 5.33
N ALA A 114 -11.23 -11.49 5.35
CA ALA A 114 -12.53 -12.12 5.16
C ALA A 114 -13.52 -11.70 6.26
N VAL A 115 -14.81 -11.71 5.92
CA VAL A 115 -15.89 -11.60 6.91
C VAL A 115 -15.83 -12.79 7.88
N LEU A 116 -16.38 -12.62 9.08
CA LEU A 116 -16.43 -13.68 10.08
C LEU A 116 -17.86 -14.21 10.21
N ASN A 117 -18.00 -15.45 10.67
CA ASN A 117 -19.28 -16.06 11.07
C ASN A 117 -20.48 -15.84 10.11
N PRO A 118 -20.34 -16.08 8.79
CA PRO A 118 -21.48 -16.00 7.89
C PRO A 118 -22.52 -17.06 8.26
N ARG A 119 -23.77 -16.64 8.48
CA ARG A 119 -24.85 -17.51 8.93
C ARG A 119 -26.21 -17.11 8.36
N LEU A 120 -27.12 -18.07 8.35
CA LEU A 120 -28.54 -17.84 8.11
C LEU A 120 -29.15 -17.21 9.38
N ALA A 121 -29.61 -15.98 9.28
CA ALA A 121 -30.22 -15.25 10.38
C ALA A 121 -31.73 -15.53 10.50
N ASP A 122 -32.41 -15.57 9.36
CA ASP A 122 -33.85 -15.83 9.26
C ASP A 122 -34.18 -16.42 7.88
N ALA A 123 -35.21 -17.26 7.83
CA ALA A 123 -35.71 -17.86 6.59
C ALA A 123 -37.24 -17.89 6.62
N LYS A 124 -37.84 -17.18 5.67
CA LYS A 124 -39.28 -17.17 5.42
C LYS A 124 -39.56 -17.76 4.05
N GLN A 125 -40.85 -17.87 3.72
CA GLN A 125 -41.29 -18.49 2.47
C GLN A 125 -40.75 -17.79 1.21
N THR A 126 -40.63 -16.46 1.24
CA THR A 126 -40.22 -15.66 0.06
C THR A 126 -38.92 -14.87 0.28
N GLU A 127 -38.33 -14.96 1.48
CA GLU A 127 -37.11 -14.23 1.82
C GLU A 127 -36.19 -15.04 2.72
N VAL A 128 -34.89 -14.89 2.50
CA VAL A 128 -33.84 -15.42 3.35
C VAL A 128 -32.94 -14.28 3.77
N LYS A 129 -32.67 -14.16 5.07
CA LYS A 129 -31.75 -13.18 5.63
C LYS A 129 -30.47 -13.87 6.05
N VAL A 130 -29.36 -13.39 5.51
CA VAL A 130 -28.01 -13.81 5.92
C VAL A 130 -27.33 -12.68 6.67
N GLU A 131 -26.53 -13.03 7.66
CA GLU A 131 -25.72 -12.07 8.41
C GLU A 131 -24.31 -12.62 8.63
N TRP A 132 -23.38 -11.70 8.82
CA TRP A 132 -21.98 -12.01 9.12
C TRP A 132 -21.45 -10.98 10.12
N GLU A 133 -20.20 -11.12 10.47
CA GLU A 133 -19.45 -10.15 11.24
C GLU A 133 -18.43 -9.44 10.32
N PRO A 134 -18.23 -8.12 10.49
CA PRO A 134 -17.25 -7.39 9.70
C PRO A 134 -15.82 -7.96 9.83
N PRO A 135 -14.97 -7.78 8.82
CA PRO A 135 -13.55 -8.13 8.91
C PRO A 135 -12.87 -7.48 10.12
N THR A 136 -11.95 -8.21 10.76
CA THR A 136 -11.14 -7.67 11.88
C THR A 136 -10.17 -6.59 11.44
N ASN A 137 -9.78 -6.57 10.16
CA ASN A 137 -8.81 -5.65 9.62
C ASN A 137 -9.14 -5.30 8.16
N ASP A 138 -9.14 -4.01 7.85
CA ASP A 138 -9.36 -3.45 6.52
C ASP A 138 -8.07 -3.35 5.68
N HIS A 139 -6.93 -3.71 6.30
CA HIS A 139 -5.58 -3.60 5.75
C HIS A 139 -5.28 -2.24 5.13
N GLY A 140 -5.90 -1.17 5.66
CA GLY A 140 -5.68 0.19 5.21
C GLY A 140 -6.51 0.65 4.02
N ALA A 141 -7.34 -0.23 3.44
CA ALA A 141 -8.32 0.11 2.41
C ALA A 141 -9.72 0.20 3.03
N PRO A 142 -10.47 1.30 2.83
CA PRO A 142 -11.81 1.41 3.41
C PRO A 142 -12.73 0.32 2.88
N ILE A 143 -13.50 -0.31 3.78
CA ILE A 143 -14.55 -1.25 3.38
C ILE A 143 -15.66 -0.46 2.67
N LEU A 144 -15.99 -0.87 1.44
CA LEU A 144 -17.02 -0.21 0.63
C LEU A 144 -18.39 -0.92 0.70
N GLY A 145 -18.38 -2.20 1.09
CA GLY A 145 -19.52 -3.09 1.13
C GLY A 145 -19.07 -4.53 1.02
N TYR A 146 -20.02 -5.43 0.79
CA TYR A 146 -19.78 -6.87 0.75
C TYR A 146 -20.26 -7.46 -0.57
N LYS A 147 -19.53 -8.44 -1.10
CA LYS A 147 -19.99 -9.29 -2.19
C LYS A 147 -20.73 -10.48 -1.59
N VAL A 148 -21.94 -10.73 -2.07
CA VAL A 148 -22.78 -11.85 -1.60
C VAL A 148 -22.98 -12.82 -2.75
N SER A 149 -22.49 -14.04 -2.56
CA SER A 149 -22.66 -15.15 -3.49
C SER A 149 -23.17 -16.37 -2.74
N ILE A 150 -24.00 -17.17 -3.41
CA ILE A 150 -24.49 -18.45 -2.90
C ILE A 150 -24.00 -19.58 -3.79
N LEU A 151 -23.73 -20.73 -3.21
CA LEU A 151 -23.38 -21.92 -3.96
C LEU A 151 -24.68 -22.66 -4.28
N MET A 152 -25.00 -22.79 -5.56
CA MET A 152 -26.14 -23.59 -6.02
C MET A 152 -25.62 -24.93 -6.53
N ASP A 153 -26.31 -26.02 -6.17
CA ASP A 153 -26.09 -27.30 -6.85
C ASP A 153 -26.50 -27.11 -8.31
N ALA A 154 -25.53 -27.23 -9.23
CA ALA A 154 -25.85 -27.13 -10.64
C ALA A 154 -26.55 -28.41 -11.12
N LYS A 155 -27.02 -28.39 -12.38
CA LYS A 155 -27.72 -29.52 -13.00
C LYS A 155 -26.85 -30.79 -12.92
N VAL A 156 -27.46 -31.97 -13.01
CA VAL A 156 -26.88 -33.33 -12.80
C VAL A 156 -25.44 -33.58 -13.33
N ASN A 157 -24.89 -32.77 -14.24
CA ASN A 157 -23.54 -32.91 -14.82
C ASN A 157 -22.59 -31.72 -14.57
N GLU A 158 -23.05 -30.65 -13.93
CA GLU A 158 -22.27 -29.48 -13.59
C GLU A 158 -22.15 -29.47 -12.06
N GLY A 159 -20.93 -29.39 -11.51
CA GLY A 159 -20.73 -29.35 -10.06
C GLY A 159 -21.31 -28.07 -9.44
N PRO A 160 -21.27 -27.92 -8.11
CA PRO A 160 -21.78 -26.72 -7.44
C PRO A 160 -21.18 -25.43 -8.03
N GLN A 161 -22.04 -24.47 -8.37
CA GLN A 161 -21.64 -23.21 -8.98
C GLN A 161 -21.99 -22.01 -8.09
N TRP A 162 -21.04 -21.08 -7.97
CA TRP A 162 -21.29 -19.81 -7.29
C TRP A 162 -22.17 -18.89 -8.15
N PHE A 163 -23.27 -18.45 -7.57
CA PHE A 163 -24.13 -17.42 -8.12
C PHE A 163 -24.00 -16.14 -7.30
N THR A 164 -23.58 -15.03 -7.92
CA THR A 164 -23.50 -13.74 -7.23
C THR A 164 -24.88 -13.07 -7.17
N LEU A 165 -25.37 -12.86 -5.96
CA LEU A 165 -26.61 -12.12 -5.69
C LEU A 165 -26.36 -10.60 -5.67
N CYS A 166 -25.20 -10.20 -5.15
CA CYS A 166 -24.82 -8.79 -5.06
C CYS A 166 -23.30 -8.64 -5.20
N GLU A 167 -22.85 -7.89 -6.22
CA GLU A 167 -21.41 -7.61 -6.40
C GLU A 167 -20.85 -6.68 -5.32
N CYS A 168 -21.68 -5.77 -4.79
CA CYS A 168 -21.33 -4.92 -3.65
C CYS A 168 -22.59 -4.34 -3.00
N THR A 169 -22.79 -4.59 -1.71
CA THR A 169 -23.92 -4.04 -0.93
C THR A 169 -23.92 -2.52 -0.84
N LYS A 170 -22.78 -1.86 -1.11
CA LYS A 170 -22.54 -0.42 -0.90
C LYS A 170 -22.94 0.04 0.51
N SER A 171 -22.83 -0.86 1.48
CA SER A 171 -23.26 -0.66 2.87
C SER A 171 -22.37 -1.48 3.80
N LEU A 172 -22.03 -0.89 4.95
CA LEU A 172 -21.27 -1.56 6.00
C LEU A 172 -22.13 -2.47 6.87
N ASN A 173 -23.45 -2.45 6.69
CA ASN A 173 -24.36 -3.34 7.40
C ASN A 173 -24.04 -4.79 7.02
N PRO A 174 -23.68 -5.66 7.99
CA PRO A 174 -23.22 -7.00 7.70
C PRO A 174 -24.38 -7.98 7.57
N VAL A 175 -25.40 -7.58 6.80
CA VAL A 175 -26.66 -8.28 6.61
C VAL A 175 -27.08 -8.12 5.16
N TYR A 176 -27.60 -9.19 4.56
CA TYR A 176 -28.22 -9.16 3.25
C TYR A 176 -29.51 -9.96 3.24
N VAL A 177 -30.55 -9.40 2.61
CA VAL A 177 -31.85 -10.06 2.44
C VAL A 177 -31.99 -10.47 0.99
N ILE A 178 -32.12 -11.78 0.79
CA ILE A 178 -32.43 -12.41 -0.48
C ILE A 178 -33.96 -12.47 -0.55
N ALA A 179 -34.57 -11.65 -1.40
CA ALA A 179 -36.02 -11.60 -1.56
C ALA A 179 -36.45 -12.29 -2.87
N ASN A 180 -37.76 -12.47 -3.03
CA ASN A 180 -38.39 -13.07 -4.21
C ASN A 180 -37.91 -14.50 -4.49
N LEU A 181 -37.71 -15.28 -3.43
CA LEU A 181 -37.52 -16.71 -3.57
C LEU A 181 -38.86 -17.33 -4.00
N THR A 182 -38.85 -18.00 -5.15
CA THR A 182 -40.01 -18.68 -5.75
C THR A 182 -39.90 -20.18 -5.60
#